data_AF-A0A970YVA5-F1
#
_entry.id   AF-A0A970YVA5-F1
#
_cell.length_a   1.000
_cell.length_b   1.000
_cell.length_c   1.000
_cell.angle_alpha   90.00
_cell.angle_beta   90.00
_cell.angle_gamma   90.00
#
_symmetry.space_group_name_H-M   'P 1'
#
loop_
_entity.id
_entity.type
_entity.pdbx_description
1 polymer ?
#
loop_
_entity_poly.entity_id
_entity_poly.type
_entity_poly.pdbx_seq_one_letter_code
_entity_poly.pdbx_strand_id
1 'polypeptide(L)'
;ALFKYLALMLEFPYEWENSFGQDRNALAAVLEKIGDLEEATGVYAQSLESSDSNIQLDALLRTAFIHKRKDNAELALSFWKEAAQMGSVTALIEMAKYYEHKIHNPVEALYCTTEALKLCGADLKLMKELKHRSKRLARKISNLINS
;
A
#
# COMPACT_ATOMS: atom_id res chain seq x y z
N ALA A 1 -7.20 3.78 -20.53
CA ALA A 1 -6.77 2.39 -20.32
C ALA A 1 -7.92 1.47 -19.90
N LEU A 2 -8.70 1.79 -18.85
CA LEU A 2 -9.80 0.96 -18.31
C LEU A 2 -10.96 0.66 -19.30
N PHE A 3 -11.38 1.63 -20.11
CA PHE A 3 -12.43 1.42 -21.13
C PHE A 3 -12.03 0.41 -22.21
N LYS A 4 -10.73 0.27 -22.47
CA LYS A 4 -10.21 -0.66 -23.48
C LYS A 4 -10.38 -2.11 -23.03
N TYR A 5 -10.20 -2.41 -21.75
CA TYR A 5 -10.37 -3.77 -21.22
C TYR A 5 -11.84 -4.18 -21.17
N LEU A 6 -12.74 -3.30 -20.73
CA LEU A 6 -14.17 -3.58 -20.74
C LEU A 6 -14.71 -3.78 -22.17
N ALA A 7 -14.21 -2.98 -23.12
CA ALA A 7 -14.54 -3.14 -24.54
C ALA A 7 -14.01 -4.48 -25.10
N LEU A 8 -12.75 -4.84 -24.80
CA LEU A 8 -12.15 -6.11 -25.23
C LEU A 8 -12.89 -7.34 -24.66
N MET A 9 -13.35 -7.26 -23.40
CA MET A 9 -14.17 -8.32 -22.78
C MET A 9 -15.52 -8.54 -23.47
N LEU A 10 -16.12 -7.46 -23.98
CA LEU A 10 -17.37 -7.54 -24.74
C LEU A 10 -17.15 -7.96 -26.20
N GLU A 11 -15.97 -7.66 -26.76
CA GLU A 11 -15.64 -7.91 -28.17
C GLU A 11 -15.14 -9.34 -28.42
N PHE A 12 -14.44 -9.96 -27.45
CA PHE A 12 -13.86 -11.31 -27.60
C PHE A 12 -14.15 -12.21 -26.37
N PRO A 13 -15.42 -12.61 -26.15
CA PRO A 13 -15.85 -13.29 -24.92
C PRO A 13 -15.27 -14.70 -24.71
N TYR A 14 -14.66 -15.32 -25.73
CA TYR A 14 -14.15 -16.70 -25.68
C TYR A 14 -12.64 -16.81 -25.93
N GLU A 15 -11.92 -15.71 -26.14
CA GLU A 15 -10.48 -15.73 -26.44
C GLU A 15 -9.58 -15.64 -25.20
N TRP A 16 -10.16 -15.65 -24.00
CA TRP A 16 -9.43 -15.38 -22.76
C TRP A 16 -8.76 -16.62 -22.17
N GLU A 17 -7.88 -17.24 -22.96
CA GLU A 17 -6.79 -18.05 -22.43
C GLU A 17 -5.54 -17.17 -22.46
N ASN A 18 -5.30 -16.33 -21.43
CA ASN A 18 -3.94 -15.95 -20.98
C ASN A 18 -3.92 -14.90 -19.85
N SER A 19 -3.10 -15.19 -18.83
CA SER A 19 -2.56 -14.28 -17.79
C SER A 19 -3.49 -13.85 -16.66
N PHE A 20 -4.11 -14.83 -15.98
CA PHE A 20 -4.99 -14.65 -14.81
C PHE A 20 -4.57 -13.58 -13.76
N GLY A 21 -3.28 -13.25 -13.61
CA GLY A 21 -2.81 -12.23 -12.65
C GLY A 21 -3.21 -10.78 -12.96
N GLN A 22 -3.10 -10.32 -14.22
CA GLN A 22 -3.40 -8.93 -14.59
C GLN A 22 -4.91 -8.65 -14.58
N ASP A 23 -5.68 -9.66 -14.99
CA ASP A 23 -7.13 -9.59 -15.10
C ASP A 23 -7.80 -9.54 -13.73
N ARG A 24 -7.25 -10.26 -12.74
CA ARG A 24 -7.73 -10.25 -11.36
C ARG A 24 -7.50 -8.92 -10.68
N ASN A 25 -6.33 -8.31 -10.82
CA ASN A 25 -6.05 -7.02 -10.19
C ASN A 25 -6.93 -5.90 -10.78
N ALA A 26 -7.20 -5.95 -12.09
CA ALA A 26 -8.15 -5.05 -12.73
C ALA A 26 -9.60 -5.27 -12.24
N LEU A 27 -10.04 -6.52 -12.11
CA LEU A 27 -11.36 -6.86 -11.58
C LEU A 27 -11.55 -6.37 -10.13
N ALA A 28 -10.57 -6.63 -9.26
CA ALA A 28 -10.59 -6.17 -7.88
C ALA A 28 -10.69 -4.63 -7.77
N ALA A 29 -9.97 -3.90 -8.65
CA ALA A 29 -10.06 -2.45 -8.71
C ALA A 29 -11.42 -1.93 -9.18
N VAL A 30 -12.16 -2.69 -10.00
CA VAL A 30 -13.53 -2.37 -10.39
C VAL A 30 -14.48 -2.61 -9.21
N LEU A 31 -14.40 -3.76 -8.56
CA LEU A 31 -15.19 -4.10 -7.36
C LEU A 31 -14.98 -3.05 -6.26
N GLU A 32 -13.73 -2.64 -6.02
CA GLU A 32 -13.39 -1.58 -5.08
C GLU A 32 -14.08 -0.25 -5.43
N LYS A 33 -14.10 0.13 -6.71
CA LYS A 33 -14.71 1.38 -7.18
C LYS A 33 -16.23 1.40 -7.05
N ILE A 34 -16.90 0.27 -7.25
CA ILE A 34 -18.36 0.16 -7.10
C ILE A 34 -18.78 -0.06 -5.64
N GLY A 35 -17.82 -0.20 -4.73
CA GLY A 35 -18.05 -0.29 -3.29
C GLY A 35 -18.15 -1.71 -2.75
N ASP A 36 -17.96 -2.73 -3.59
CA ASP A 36 -17.93 -4.13 -3.17
C ASP A 36 -16.55 -4.49 -2.59
N LEU A 37 -16.31 -3.99 -1.39
CA LEU A 37 -15.00 -4.09 -0.73
C LEU A 37 -14.70 -5.49 -0.20
N GLU A 38 -15.69 -6.37 -0.07
CA GLU A 38 -15.47 -7.75 0.38
C GLU A 38 -14.98 -8.60 -0.79
N GLU A 39 -15.70 -8.56 -1.91
CA GLU A 39 -15.30 -9.26 -3.13
C GLU A 39 -13.97 -8.72 -3.67
N ALA A 40 -13.77 -7.40 -3.63
CA ALA A 40 -12.49 -6.80 -4.02
C ALA A 40 -11.30 -7.38 -3.24
N THR A 41 -11.43 -7.53 -1.91
CA THR A 41 -10.37 -8.12 -1.09
C THR A 41 -10.13 -9.60 -1.40
N GLY A 42 -11.19 -10.36 -1.70
CA GLY A 42 -11.05 -11.75 -2.13
C GLY A 42 -10.28 -11.89 -3.45
N VAL A 43 -10.56 -11.02 -4.43
CA VAL A 43 -9.87 -11.03 -5.72
C VAL A 43 -8.42 -10.49 -5.61
N TYR A 44 -8.16 -9.49 -4.76
CA TYR A 44 -6.79 -9.06 -4.50
C TYR A 44 -5.96 -10.16 -3.83
N ALA A 45 -6.53 -10.97 -2.94
CA ALA A 45 -5.81 -12.08 -2.30
C ALA A 45 -5.27 -13.08 -3.32
N GLN A 46 -6.03 -13.38 -4.38
CA GLN A 46 -5.57 -14.23 -5.48
C GLN A 46 -4.47 -13.57 -6.31
N SER A 47 -4.44 -12.23 -6.38
CA SER A 47 -3.39 -11.48 -7.07
C SER A 47 -2.06 -11.51 -6.32
N LEU A 48 -2.06 -11.82 -5.01
CA LEU A 48 -0.84 -12.00 -4.22
C LEU A 48 -0.04 -13.24 -4.64
N GLU A 49 -0.68 -14.23 -5.25
CA GLU A 49 -0.01 -15.42 -5.80
C GLU A 49 0.65 -15.18 -7.17
N SER A 50 0.51 -13.97 -7.72
CA SER A 50 1.13 -13.60 -9.00
C SER A 50 2.66 -13.65 -8.92
N SER A 51 3.33 -14.16 -9.95
CA SER A 51 4.80 -14.08 -10.06
C SER A 51 5.31 -12.67 -10.41
N ASP A 52 4.41 -11.76 -10.81
CA ASP A 52 4.74 -10.36 -11.09
C ASP A 52 4.68 -9.53 -9.80
N SER A 53 5.86 -9.09 -9.35
CA SER A 53 6.02 -8.30 -8.12
C SER A 53 5.27 -6.96 -8.16
N ASN A 54 5.03 -6.37 -9.33
CA ASN A 54 4.24 -5.13 -9.41
C ASN A 54 2.76 -5.39 -9.13
N ILE A 55 2.23 -6.52 -9.62
CA ILE A 55 0.85 -6.94 -9.38
C ILE A 55 0.66 -7.26 -7.89
N GLN A 56 1.58 -8.05 -7.32
CA GLN A 56 1.57 -8.35 -5.89
C GLN A 56 1.61 -7.07 -5.06
N LEU A 57 2.50 -6.13 -5.39
CA LEU A 57 2.64 -4.89 -4.65
C LEU A 57 1.38 -4.02 -4.72
N ASP A 58 0.76 -3.88 -5.89
CA ASP A 58 -0.48 -3.12 -6.05
C ASP A 58 -1.62 -3.75 -5.24
N ALA A 59 -1.76 -5.08 -5.30
CA ALA A 59 -2.74 -5.83 -4.52
C ALA A 59 -2.56 -5.65 -3.00
N LEU A 60 -1.31 -5.73 -2.50
CA LEU A 60 -1.00 -5.48 -1.08
C LEU A 60 -1.42 -4.06 -0.66
N LEU A 61 -1.03 -3.05 -1.43
CA LEU A 61 -1.33 -1.65 -1.10
C LEU A 61 -2.84 -1.38 -1.09
N ARG A 62 -3.57 -1.88 -2.10
CA ARG A 62 -5.01 -1.69 -2.22
C ARG A 62 -5.76 -2.40 -1.11
N THR A 63 -5.40 -3.64 -0.82
CA THR A 63 -5.96 -4.41 0.31
C THR A 63 -5.73 -3.68 1.63
N ALA A 64 -4.52 -3.15 1.86
CA ALA A 64 -4.22 -2.36 3.05
C ALA A 64 -5.09 -1.09 3.15
N PHE A 65 -5.29 -0.37 2.04
CA PHE A 65 -6.16 0.82 2.02
C PHE A 65 -7.64 0.49 2.27
N ILE A 66 -8.13 -0.64 1.77
CA ILE A 66 -9.49 -1.12 2.06
C ILE A 66 -9.64 -1.39 3.56
N HIS A 67 -8.70 -2.11 4.18
CA HIS A 67 -8.76 -2.38 5.62
C HIS A 67 -8.64 -1.11 6.46
N LYS A 68 -7.78 -0.16 6.06
CA LYS A 68 -7.70 1.16 6.69
C LYS A 68 -9.04 1.90 6.64
N ARG A 69 -9.76 1.88 5.51
CA ARG A 69 -11.09 2.51 5.35
C ARG A 69 -12.16 1.84 6.21
N LYS A 70 -12.02 0.54 6.49
CA LYS A 70 -12.89 -0.23 7.40
C LYS A 70 -12.48 -0.10 8.88
N ASP A 71 -11.56 0.82 9.22
CA ASP A 71 -10.94 1.00 10.55
C ASP A 71 -10.23 -0.26 11.12
N ASN A 72 -9.94 -1.24 10.26
CA ASN A 72 -9.17 -2.45 10.57
C ASN A 72 -7.67 -2.16 10.43
N ALA A 73 -7.16 -1.23 11.24
CA ALA A 73 -5.83 -0.67 11.07
C ALA A 73 -4.69 -1.68 11.36
N GLU A 74 -4.92 -2.68 12.22
CA GLU A 74 -3.96 -3.78 12.47
C GLU A 74 -3.77 -4.67 11.24
N LEU A 75 -4.86 -5.00 10.55
CA LEU A 75 -4.80 -5.81 9.34
C LEU A 75 -4.22 -5.01 8.16
N ALA A 76 -4.51 -3.71 8.08
CA ALA A 76 -3.83 -2.83 7.13
C ALA A 76 -2.30 -2.81 7.36
N LEU A 77 -1.86 -2.85 8.62
CA LEU A 77 -0.45 -2.87 8.97
C LEU A 77 0.27 -4.13 8.46
N SER A 78 -0.34 -5.33 8.50
CA SER A 78 0.32 -6.54 7.99
C SER A 78 0.60 -6.44 6.50
N PHE A 79 -0.39 -5.99 5.71
CA PHE A 79 -0.22 -5.78 4.27
C PHE A 79 0.81 -4.68 3.95
N TRP A 80 0.84 -3.59 4.73
CA TRP A 80 1.89 -2.58 4.55
C TRP A 80 3.29 -3.11 4.90
N LYS A 81 3.43 -3.99 5.90
CA LYS A 81 4.73 -4.61 6.22
C LYS A 81 5.26 -5.43 5.05
N GLU A 82 4.41 -6.24 4.43
CA GLU A 82 4.76 -7.02 3.24
C GLU A 82 5.13 -6.09 2.06
N ALA A 83 4.31 -5.07 1.79
CA ALA A 83 4.62 -4.10 0.73
C ALA A 83 5.92 -3.31 1.01
N ALA A 84 6.22 -3.01 2.26
CA ALA A 84 7.46 -2.35 2.66
C ALA A 84 8.69 -3.23 2.44
N GLN A 85 8.59 -4.55 2.66
CA GLN A 85 9.65 -5.51 2.33
C GLN A 85 9.94 -5.55 0.82
N MET A 86 8.93 -5.27 0.00
CA MET A 86 9.07 -5.10 -1.46
C MET A 86 9.57 -3.69 -1.86
N GLY A 87 9.97 -2.85 -0.91
CA GLY A 87 10.51 -1.51 -1.16
C GLY A 87 9.46 -0.40 -1.34
N SER A 88 8.21 -0.63 -0.93
CA SER A 88 7.16 0.38 -1.08
C SER A 88 7.32 1.57 -0.14
N VAL A 89 7.69 2.71 -0.71
CA VAL A 89 7.74 4.01 -0.03
C VAL A 89 6.35 4.39 0.53
N THR A 90 5.29 4.10 -0.23
CA THR A 90 3.91 4.36 0.19
C THR A 90 3.55 3.58 1.45
N ALA A 91 3.91 2.29 1.51
CA ALA A 91 3.65 1.46 2.68
C ALA A 91 4.41 1.97 3.91
N LEU A 92 5.70 2.28 3.76
CA LEU A 92 6.52 2.85 4.83
C LEU A 92 5.94 4.17 5.38
N ILE A 93 5.37 5.02 4.52
CA ILE A 93 4.71 6.26 4.92
C ILE A 93 3.44 6.00 5.75
N GLU A 94 2.61 5.04 5.33
CA GLU A 94 1.39 4.69 6.05
C GLU A 94 1.71 4.00 7.38
N MET A 95 2.70 3.11 7.42
CA MET A 95 3.23 2.53 8.65
C MET A 95 3.72 3.60 9.63
N ALA A 96 4.48 4.59 9.14
CA ALA A 96 4.94 5.69 9.98
C ALA A 96 3.77 6.46 10.61
N LYS A 97 2.71 6.75 9.84
CA LYS A 97 1.50 7.40 10.35
C LYS A 97 0.78 6.53 11.38
N TYR A 98 0.67 5.23 11.13
CA TYR A 98 0.04 4.29 12.04
C TYR A 98 0.76 4.24 13.38
N TYR A 99 2.09 4.03 13.38
CA TYR A 99 2.87 3.98 14.60
C TYR A 99 2.84 5.31 15.35
N GLU A 100 2.83 6.44 14.64
CA GLU A 100 2.80 7.75 15.28
C GLU A 100 1.45 8.07 15.93
N HIS A 101 0.34 7.85 15.20
CA HIS A 101 -0.98 8.34 15.59
C HIS A 101 -1.84 7.33 16.34
N LYS A 102 -1.71 6.02 16.03
CA LYS A 102 -2.53 4.97 16.64
C LYS A 102 -1.79 4.26 17.78
N ILE A 103 -0.51 3.93 17.58
CA ILE A 103 0.29 3.21 18.59
C ILE A 103 1.07 4.17 19.51
N HIS A 104 1.23 5.43 19.11
CA HIS A 104 2.07 6.42 19.80
C HIS A 104 3.52 5.96 20.02
N ASN A 105 4.06 5.18 19.08
CA ASN A 105 5.45 4.73 19.06
C ASN A 105 6.27 5.58 18.07
N PRO A 106 6.93 6.66 18.53
CA PRO A 106 7.71 7.53 17.65
C PRO A 106 8.99 6.87 17.13
N VAL A 107 9.50 5.82 17.79
CA VAL A 107 10.71 5.10 17.37
C VAL A 107 10.43 4.32 16.09
N GLU A 108 9.37 3.51 16.08
CA GLU A 108 8.94 2.78 14.89
C GLU A 108 8.52 3.73 13.75
N ALA A 109 7.83 4.83 14.09
CA ALA A 109 7.49 5.85 13.11
C ALA A 109 8.73 6.49 12.47
N LEU A 110 9.79 6.73 13.26
CA LEU A 110 11.05 7.27 12.77
C LEU A 110 11.74 6.25 11.86
N TYR A 111 11.82 4.98 12.28
CA TYR A 111 12.39 3.90 11.49
C TYR A 111 11.75 3.81 10.10
N CYS A 112 10.41 3.72 10.03
CA CYS A 112 9.70 3.69 8.75
C CYS A 112 9.96 4.94 7.90
N THR A 113 10.01 6.12 8.53
CA THR A 113 10.30 7.39 7.83
C THR A 113 11.73 7.40 7.26
N THR A 114 12.71 6.86 7.98
CA THR A 114 14.09 6.78 7.52
C THR A 114 14.29 5.75 6.41
N GLU A 115 13.59 4.62 6.45
CA GLU A 115 13.59 3.68 5.33
C GLU A 115 12.94 4.28 4.08
N ALA A 116 11.83 5.01 4.25
CA ALA A 116 11.18 5.71 3.13
C ALA A 116 12.12 6.75 2.48
N LEU A 117 12.95 7.45 3.27
CA LEU A 117 13.95 8.40 2.76
C LEU A 117 15.04 7.75 1.91
N LYS A 118 15.42 6.51 2.20
CA LYS A 118 16.40 5.77 1.39
C LYS A 118 15.83 5.39 0.02
N LEU A 119 14.51 5.18 -0.04
CA LEU A 119 13.82 4.64 -1.20
C LEU A 119 13.04 5.68 -2.02
N CYS A 120 12.82 6.91 -1.51
CA CYS A 120 11.96 7.93 -2.16
C CYS A 120 12.51 8.49 -3.48
N GLY A 121 13.69 8.08 -3.92
CA GLY A 121 14.29 8.48 -5.19
C GLY A 121 14.48 10.00 -5.32
N ALA A 122 14.26 10.53 -6.53
CA ALA A 122 14.51 11.93 -6.87
C ALA A 122 13.32 12.87 -6.58
N ASP A 123 12.23 12.40 -5.95
CA ASP A 123 11.11 13.27 -5.59
C ASP A 123 11.51 14.24 -4.47
N LEU A 124 11.89 15.45 -4.87
CA LEU A 124 12.35 16.51 -3.97
C LEU A 124 11.27 16.95 -2.98
N LYS A 125 9.99 16.88 -3.35
CA LYS A 125 8.89 17.28 -2.47
C LYS A 125 8.71 16.23 -1.38
N LEU A 126 8.60 14.96 -1.79
CA LEU A 126 8.47 13.85 -0.86
C LEU A 126 9.66 13.77 0.10
N MET A 127 10.89 13.90 -0.42
CA MET A 127 12.09 13.91 0.40
C MET A 127 12.07 15.03 1.45
N LYS A 128 11.61 16.25 1.09
CA LYS A 128 11.49 17.36 2.05
C LYS A 128 10.48 17.04 3.16
N GLU A 129 9.32 16.49 2.80
CA GLU A 129 8.27 16.10 3.76
C GLU A 129 8.77 15.02 4.73
N LEU A 130 9.43 13.99 4.21
CA LEU A 130 9.99 12.90 5.01
C LEU A 130 11.14 13.40 5.93
N LYS A 131 12.03 14.27 5.45
CA LYS A 131 13.08 14.90 6.28
C LYS A 131 12.48 15.71 7.43
N HIS A 132 11.42 16.48 7.15
CA HIS A 132 10.72 17.25 8.18
C HIS A 132 10.10 16.33 9.24
N ARG A 133 9.38 15.27 8.81
CA ARG A 133 8.81 14.27 9.72
C ARG A 133 9.89 13.62 10.59
N SER A 134 10.98 13.15 9.97
CA SER A 134 12.11 12.52 10.67
C SER A 134 12.69 13.43 11.75
N LYS A 135 12.95 14.72 11.44
CA LYS A 135 13.46 15.69 12.41
C LYS A 135 12.50 15.91 13.58
N ARG A 136 11.20 15.99 13.30
CA ARG A 136 10.16 16.16 14.33
C ARG A 136 10.09 14.93 15.25
N LEU A 137 10.12 13.72 14.69
CA LEU A 137 10.11 12.47 15.45
C LEU A 137 11.37 12.30 16.31
N ALA A 138 12.56 12.59 15.77
CA ALA A 138 13.81 12.52 16.52
C ALA A 138 13.82 13.45 17.75
N ARG A 139 13.30 14.68 17.60
CA ARG A 139 13.11 15.61 18.74
C ARG A 139 12.15 15.05 19.78
N LYS A 140 11.02 14.46 19.34
CA LYS A 140 10.04 13.84 20.24
C LYS A 140 10.67 12.69 21.04
N ILE A 141 11.47 11.84 20.40
CA ILE A 141 12.19 10.74 21.06
C ILE A 141 13.20 11.27 22.07
N SER A 142 14.01 12.27 21.70
CA SER A 142 14.97 12.87 22.63
C SER A 142 14.29 13.44 23.87
N ASN A 143 13.12 14.07 23.72
CA ASN A 143 12.37 14.59 24.86
C ASN A 143 11.83 13.49 25.77
N LEU A 144 11.45 12.33 25.21
CA LEU A 144 10.98 11.16 25.97
C LEU A 144 12.10 10.45 26.73
N ILE A 145 13.35 10.53 26.25
CA ILE A 145 14.51 9.94 26.94
C ILE A 145 14.98 10.85 28.09
N ASN A 146 14.81 12.16 27.92
CA ASN A 146 15.25 13.17 28.90
C ASN A 146 14.18 13.51 29.96
N SER A 147 12.99 12.90 29.88
CA SER A 147 11.88 13.04 30.83
C SER A 147 11.85 11.89 31.82
#